data_AF-A0A1G3UU23-F1
#
_entry.id   AF-A0A1G3UU23-F1
#
_cell.length_a   1.000
_cell.length_b   1.000
_cell.length_c   1.000
_cell.angle_alpha   90.00
_cell.angle_beta   90.00
_cell.angle_gamma   90.00
#
_symmetry.space_group_name_H-M   'P 1'
#
loop_
_entity.id
_entity.type
_entity.pdbx_description
1 polymer ?
#
loop_
_entity_poly.entity_id
_entity_poly.type
_entity_poly.pdbx_seq_one_letter_code
_entity_poly.pdbx_strand_id
1 'polypeptide(L)'
;MRVIVGYGNVLRGEDAFGVDVIKKLQKFYLKNTKLISAFQLTPEIVLELLEADEIIFIDACSNAKNHYTLACSLSEQSRFNFSHHISPKTIIAMLESLYDKHPNFFIYSM
;
A
#
# COMPACT_ATOMS: atom_id res chain seq x y z
N MET A 1 -0.31 -15.47 -3.98
CA MET A 1 -1.64 -14.86 -3.73
C MET A 1 -1.58 -13.35 -3.99
N ARG A 2 -2.68 -12.69 -4.37
CA ARG A 2 -2.73 -11.21 -4.47
C ARG A 2 -3.08 -10.60 -3.11
N VAL A 3 -2.44 -9.51 -2.71
CA VAL A 3 -2.81 -8.74 -1.51
C VAL A 3 -3.06 -7.28 -1.87
N ILE A 4 -4.18 -6.73 -1.44
CA ILE A 4 -4.51 -5.30 -1.61
C ILE A 4 -4.53 -4.66 -0.23
N VAL A 5 -3.68 -3.66 -0.03
CA VAL A 5 -3.49 -2.93 1.22
C VAL A 5 -3.99 -1.51 1.04
N GLY A 6 -5.15 -1.19 1.61
CA GLY A 6 -5.64 0.18 1.68
C GLY A 6 -5.33 0.78 3.04
N TYR A 7 -4.73 1.97 3.06
CA TYR A 7 -4.42 2.64 4.31
C TYR A 7 -4.75 4.12 4.31
N GLY A 8 -4.97 4.67 5.51
CA GLY A 8 -5.27 6.08 5.72
C GLY A 8 -6.22 6.33 6.90
N ASN A 9 -6.42 7.61 7.25
CA ASN A 9 -7.20 8.01 8.41
C ASN A 9 -8.66 8.29 8.06
N VAL A 10 -9.56 7.40 8.50
CA VAL A 10 -11.02 7.54 8.32
C VAL A 10 -11.63 8.80 8.94
N LEU A 11 -10.94 9.45 9.86
CA LEU A 11 -11.37 10.69 10.51
C LEU A 11 -10.90 11.96 9.78
N ARG A 12 -10.09 11.83 8.72
CA ARG A 12 -9.47 12.96 7.99
C ARG A 12 -9.96 13.07 6.55
N GLY A 13 -11.26 12.87 6.32
CA GLY A 13 -11.89 13.14 5.02
C GLY A 13 -11.27 12.31 3.90
N GLU A 14 -10.62 12.97 2.94
CA GLU A 14 -9.99 12.32 1.79
C GLU A 14 -8.89 11.31 2.17
N ASP A 15 -8.24 11.50 3.32
CA ASP A 15 -7.26 10.55 3.86
C ASP A 15 -7.86 9.15 4.13
N ALA A 16 -9.20 9.03 4.15
CA ALA A 16 -9.90 7.74 4.26
C ALA A 16 -9.89 6.91 2.96
N PHE A 17 -9.44 7.46 1.83
CA PHE A 17 -9.63 6.86 0.49
C PHE A 17 -9.18 5.40 0.42
N GLY A 18 -7.96 5.08 0.86
CA GLY A 18 -7.44 3.71 0.80
C GLY A 18 -8.32 2.73 1.58
N VAL A 19 -8.73 3.12 2.79
CA VAL A 19 -9.64 2.32 3.63
C VAL A 19 -11.02 2.16 2.97
N ASP A 20 -11.55 3.21 2.35
CA ASP A 20 -12.85 3.17 1.70
C ASP A 20 -12.85 2.34 0.41
N VAL A 21 -11.73 2.31 -0.32
CA VAL A 21 -11.55 1.38 -1.45
C VAL A 21 -11.62 -0.06 -0.97
N ILE A 22 -10.94 -0.41 0.13
CA ILE A 22 -10.98 -1.77 0.69
C ILE A 22 -12.41 -2.14 1.12
N LYS A 23 -13.13 -1.25 1.81
CA LYS A 23 -14.54 -1.47 2.18
C LYS A 23 -15.44 -1.72 0.96
N LYS A 24 -15.17 -1.05 -0.17
CA LYS A 24 -15.91 -1.29 -1.43
C LYS A 24 -15.53 -2.64 -2.05
N LEU A 25 -14.24 -2.98 -2.09
CA LEU A 25 -13.75 -4.24 -2.66
C LEU A 25 -14.24 -5.47 -1.89
N GLN A 26 -14.42 -5.37 -0.57
CA GLN A 26 -14.99 -6.43 0.26
C GLN A 26 -16.40 -6.88 -0.17
N LYS A 27 -17.12 -6.06 -0.94
CA LYS A 27 -18.45 -6.40 -1.47
C LYS A 27 -18.40 -7.34 -2.69
N PHE A 28 -17.20 -7.59 -3.24
CA PHE A 28 -17.00 -8.43 -4.40
C PHE A 28 -16.26 -9.72 -4.02
N TYR A 29 -16.57 -10.81 -4.73
CA TYR A 29 -15.82 -12.05 -4.58
C TYR A 29 -14.55 -11.99 -5.44
N LEU A 30 -13.41 -11.69 -4.80
CA LEU A 30 -12.11 -11.65 -5.44
C LEU A 30 -11.35 -12.95 -5.18
N LYS A 31 -11.20 -13.78 -6.21
CA LYS A 31 -10.48 -15.06 -6.11
C LYS A 31 -9.01 -14.83 -5.74
N ASN A 32 -8.49 -15.64 -4.81
CA ASN A 32 -7.08 -15.64 -4.39
C ASN A 32 -6.54 -14.23 -4.02
N THR A 33 -7.39 -13.40 -3.42
CA THR A 33 -7.08 -12.01 -3.07
C THR A 33 -7.34 -11.77 -1.59
N LYS A 34 -6.31 -11.35 -0.85
CA LYS A 34 -6.43 -10.87 0.53
C LYS A 34 -6.60 -9.35 0.52
N LEU A 35 -7.55 -8.85 1.30
CA LEU A 35 -7.80 -7.42 1.47
C LEU A 35 -7.38 -7.00 2.89
N ILE A 36 -6.52 -5.99 3.01
CA ILE A 36 -6.02 -5.46 4.27
C ILE A 36 -6.37 -3.97 4.34
N SER A 37 -6.93 -3.55 5.46
CA SER A 37 -7.18 -2.14 5.77
C SER A 37 -6.36 -1.74 6.98
N ALA A 38 -5.61 -0.64 6.89
CA ALA A 38 -4.78 -0.14 7.98
C ALA A 38 -4.91 1.39 8.16
N PHE A 39 -4.59 1.89 9.35
CA PHE A 39 -4.50 3.34 9.56
C PHE A 39 -3.24 3.93 8.91
N GLN A 40 -2.11 3.24 9.09
CA GLN A 40 -0.80 3.55 8.52
C GLN A 40 -0.09 2.23 8.20
N LEU A 41 0.90 2.28 7.32
CA LEU A 41 1.82 1.15 7.15
C LEU A 41 2.78 1.07 8.34
N THR A 42 2.97 -0.13 8.84
CA THR A 42 3.89 -0.44 9.95
C THR A 42 4.78 -1.63 9.54
N PRO A 43 5.97 -1.81 10.14
CA PRO A 43 6.86 -2.90 9.76
C PRO A 43 6.23 -4.29 9.92
N GLU A 44 5.30 -4.46 10.85
CA GLU A 44 4.63 -5.72 11.15
C GLU A 44 3.81 -6.25 9.96
N ILE A 45 3.34 -5.36 9.07
CA ILE A 45 2.57 -5.76 7.87
C ILE A 45 3.39 -6.66 6.93
N VAL A 46 4.72 -6.61 7.00
CA VAL A 46 5.61 -7.49 6.22
C VAL A 46 5.25 -8.96 6.45
N LEU A 47 4.92 -9.34 7.67
CA LEU A 47 4.54 -10.72 8.02
C LEU A 47 3.25 -11.15 7.33
N GLU A 48 2.32 -10.21 7.12
CA GLU A 48 1.05 -10.45 6.43
C GLU A 48 1.19 -10.58 4.91
N LEU A 49 2.36 -10.22 4.37
CA LEU A 49 2.66 -10.13 2.94
C LEU A 49 3.61 -11.22 2.45
N LEU A 50 4.12 -12.11 3.32
CA LEU A 50 5.12 -13.13 2.96
C LEU A 50 4.66 -14.13 1.89
N GLU A 51 3.36 -14.35 1.78
CA GLU A 51 2.72 -15.25 0.79
C GLU A 51 2.18 -14.50 -0.44
N ALA A 52 2.42 -13.19 -0.53
CA ALA A 52 1.99 -12.39 -1.66
C ALA A 52 2.93 -12.60 -2.86
N ASP A 53 2.34 -12.86 -4.03
CA ASP A 53 3.06 -12.80 -5.32
C ASP A 53 2.90 -11.39 -5.94
N GLU A 54 1.83 -10.70 -5.56
CA GLU A 54 1.50 -9.36 -6.03
C GLU A 54 0.87 -8.55 -4.89
N ILE A 55 1.35 -7.31 -4.70
CA ILE A 55 0.89 -6.40 -3.66
C ILE A 55 0.40 -5.10 -4.29
N ILE A 56 -0.80 -4.66 -3.93
CA ILE A 56 -1.38 -3.40 -4.39
C ILE A 56 -1.57 -2.50 -3.17
N PHE A 57 -0.83 -1.40 -3.10
CA PHE A 57 -0.98 -0.38 -2.08
C PHE A 57 -1.94 0.71 -2.55
N ILE A 58 -2.84 1.14 -1.66
CA ILE A 58 -3.84 2.17 -1.94
C ILE A 58 -3.86 3.20 -0.81
N ASP A 59 -3.64 4.47 -1.13
CA ASP A 59 -3.68 5.58 -0.17
C ASP A 59 -4.23 6.88 -0.77
N ALA A 60 -4.40 7.89 0.08
CA ALA A 60 -4.58 9.26 -0.37
C ALA A 60 -3.22 9.98 -0.26
N CYS A 61 -2.53 10.19 -1.37
CA CYS A 61 -1.23 10.85 -1.39
C CYS A 61 -1.39 12.23 -2.00
N SER A 62 -1.09 13.26 -1.20
CA SER A 62 -0.99 14.64 -1.69
C SER A 62 0.34 14.84 -2.42
N ASN A 63 0.45 14.40 -3.67
CA ASN A 63 1.60 14.79 -4.48
C ASN A 63 1.41 16.22 -4.98
N ALA A 64 2.16 17.18 -4.42
CA ALA A 64 2.12 18.59 -4.80
C ALA A 64 2.41 18.86 -6.30
N LYS A 65 2.98 17.90 -7.03
CA LYS A 65 3.28 18.02 -8.47
C LYS A 65 2.23 17.38 -9.39
N ASN A 66 1.56 16.32 -8.97
CA ASN A 66 0.56 15.63 -9.78
C ASN A 66 -0.68 15.38 -8.93
N HIS A 67 -1.70 16.23 -9.12
CA HIS A 67 -3.04 15.92 -8.65
C HIS A 67 -3.53 14.71 -9.42
N TYR A 68 -3.72 13.59 -8.72
CA TYR A 68 -4.25 12.32 -9.23
C TYR A 68 -3.33 11.63 -10.24
N THR A 69 -2.59 10.63 -9.77
CA THR A 69 -1.95 9.66 -10.65
C THR A 69 -2.59 8.29 -10.45
N LEU A 70 -3.64 8.02 -11.24
CA LEU A 70 -4.05 6.65 -11.51
C LEU A 70 -2.92 5.99 -12.33
N ALA A 71 -2.14 5.15 -11.65
CA ALA A 71 -0.99 4.42 -12.17
C ALA A 71 0.15 5.29 -12.74
N CYS A 72 1.13 5.61 -11.89
CA CYS A 72 2.52 5.62 -12.33
C CYS A 72 3.34 4.84 -11.32
N SER A 73 4.26 4.02 -11.83
CA SER A 73 5.46 3.66 -11.07
C SER A 73 6.09 4.96 -10.60
N LEU A 74 5.97 5.28 -9.31
CA LEU A 74 6.62 6.44 -8.73
C LEU A 74 8.12 6.25 -8.92
N SER A 75 8.73 7.01 -9.83
CA SER A 75 10.19 7.03 -10.02
C SER A 75 10.89 7.42 -8.71
N GLU A 76 12.03 6.79 -8.48
CA GLU A 76 12.84 6.79 -7.26
C GLU A 76 12.86 8.08 -6.45
N GLN A 77 12.61 7.93 -5.15
CA GLN A 77 13.28 8.73 -4.14
C GLN A 77 13.92 7.76 -3.16
N SER A 78 15.16 7.40 -3.47
CA SER A 78 16.08 6.73 -2.58
C SER A 78 16.33 7.63 -1.37
N ARG A 79 15.57 7.41 -0.30
CA ARG A 79 15.96 7.76 1.07
C ARG A 79 15.02 7.00 2.00
N PHE A 80 15.62 6.20 2.89
CA PHE A 80 14.97 5.77 4.12
C PHE A 80 14.63 7.01 4.95
N ASN A 81 13.59 7.73 4.56
CA ASN A 81 13.03 8.78 5.38
C ASN A 81 12.16 8.08 6.41
N PHE A 82 12.71 7.87 7.61
CA PHE A 82 11.92 7.70 8.83
C PHE A 82 11.26 9.03 9.20
N SER A 83 10.54 9.67 8.27
CA SER A 83 9.44 10.52 8.70
C SER A 83 8.40 9.63 9.37
N HIS A 84 7.46 10.18 10.13
CA HIS A 84 6.47 9.42 10.92
C HIS A 84 5.54 8.49 10.11
N HIS A 85 5.80 8.28 8.82
CA HIS A 85 5.05 7.44 7.89
C HIS A 85 5.98 6.52 7.11
N ILE A 86 5.78 5.20 7.24
CA ILE A 86 6.50 4.20 6.44
C ILE A 86 5.87 4.15 5.04
N SER A 87 6.71 4.21 4.01
CA SER A 87 6.25 4.13 2.62
C SER A 87 6.03 2.68 2.16
N PRO A 88 5.17 2.43 1.16
CA PRO A 88 5.05 1.13 0.51
C PRO A 88 6.40 0.55 0.07
N LYS A 89 7.29 1.38 -0.48
CA LYS A 89 8.61 0.96 -0.93
C LYS A 89 9.50 0.48 0.23
N THR A 90 9.35 1.08 1.40
CA THR A 90 10.04 0.62 2.62
C THR A 90 9.57 -0.78 3.02
N ILE A 91 8.27 -1.07 2.91
CA ILE A 91 7.71 -2.41 3.15
C ILE A 91 8.28 -3.43 2.15
N ILE A 92 8.35 -3.07 0.86
CA ILE A 92 8.96 -3.93 -0.17
C ILE A 92 10.44 -4.19 0.14
N ALA A 93 11.22 -3.16 0.47
CA ALA A 93 12.62 -3.33 0.85
C ALA A 93 12.81 -4.22 2.10
N MET A 94 11.88 -4.18 3.06
CA MET A 94 11.88 -5.08 4.22
C MET A 94 11.57 -6.53 3.83
N LEU A 95 10.60 -6.76 2.92
CA LEU A 95 10.30 -8.09 2.38
C LEU A 95 11.53 -8.70 1.69
N GLU A 96 12.22 -7.91 0.87
CA GLU A 96 13.42 -8.34 0.15
C GLU A 96 14.58 -8.62 1.13
N SER A 97 14.90 -7.67 2.01
CA SER A 97 16.10 -7.77 2.87
C SER A 97 15.98 -8.75 4.03
N LEU A 98 14.77 -8.95 4.58
CA LEU A 98 14.56 -9.80 5.76
C LEU A 98 14.10 -11.21 5.40
N TYR A 99 13.44 -11.38 4.25
CA TYR A 99 12.76 -12.63 3.89
C TYR A 99 13.03 -13.13 2.47
N ASP A 100 13.89 -12.45 1.69
CA ASP A 100 14.19 -12.76 0.29
C ASP A 100 12.93 -12.90 -0.58
N LYS A 101 11.94 -12.03 -0.32
CA LYS A 101 10.67 -11.99 -1.05
C LYS A 101 10.65 -10.84 -2.03
N HIS A 102 10.36 -11.16 -3.30
CA HIS A 102 10.38 -10.23 -4.43
C HIS A 102 9.00 -10.17 -5.14
N PRO A 103 7.94 -9.70 -4.47
CA PRO A 103 6.61 -9.62 -5.08
C PRO A 103 6.54 -8.49 -6.11
N ASN A 104 5.70 -8.66 -7.14
CA ASN A 104 5.30 -7.52 -7.97
C ASN A 104 4.49 -6.54 -7.12
N PHE A 105 4.67 -5.24 -7.32
CA PHE A 105 3.86 -4.27 -6.57
C PHE A 105 3.41 -3.07 -7.39
N PHE A 106 2.23 -2.55 -7.00
CA PHE A 106 1.63 -1.35 -7.56
C PHE A 106 1.21 -0.42 -6.43
N ILE A 107 1.22 0.88 -6.72
CA ILE A 107 0.73 1.91 -5.81
C ILE A 107 -0.34 2.69 -6.58
N TYR A 108 -1.55 2.74 -6.04
CA TYR A 108 -2.65 3.57 -6.53
C TYR A 108 -2.97 4.62 -5.48
N SER A 109 -3.11 5.86 -5.92
CA SER A 109 -3.37 6.96 -5.00
C SER A 109 -4.42 7.91 -5.55
N MET A 110 -5.19 8.51 -4.64
CA MET A 110 -6.08 9.64 -4.92
C MET A 110 -5.41 10.93 -4.48
#